data_AF-A0A6P0T0S5-F1
#
_entry.id   AF-A0A6P0T0S5-F1
#
_cell.length_a   1.000
_cell.length_b   1.000
_cell.length_c   1.000
_cell.angle_alpha   90.00
_cell.angle_beta   90.00
_cell.angle_gamma   90.00
#
_symmetry.space_group_name_H-M   'P 1'
#
loop_
_entity.id
_entity.type
_entity.pdbx_description
1 polymer ?
#
loop_
_entity_poly.entity_id
_entity_poly.type
_entity_poly.pdbx_seq_one_letter_code
_entity_poly.pdbx_strand_id
1 'polypeptide(L)' 'ACGLQVMFGCYSDSTLANTAASHLSPLADYLDLDSHLNLVDDPFTGATLQNGHLIPNNLPGLGVKRREFNY' A
#
# COMPACT_ATOMS: atom_id res chain seq x y z
N ALA A 1 6.98 -11.64 -24.09
CA ALA A 1 7.09 -10.46 -23.21
C ALA A 1 7.99 -9.43 -23.89
N CYS A 2 7.69 -8.14 -23.78
CA CYS A 2 8.34 -7.07 -24.56
C CYS A 2 9.69 -6.57 -24.02
N GLY A 3 10.25 -7.21 -22.99
CA GLY A 3 11.52 -6.80 -22.37
C GLY A 3 11.47 -5.47 -21.62
N LEU A 4 10.28 -5.00 -21.26
CA LEU A 4 10.07 -3.77 -20.49
C LEU A 4 10.07 -4.07 -18.99
N GLN A 5 10.56 -3.12 -18.20
CA GLN A 5 10.41 -3.12 -16.74
C GLN A 5 8.97 -2.77 -16.34
N VAL A 6 8.56 -3.23 -15.17
CA VAL A 6 7.21 -3.05 -14.62
C VAL A 6 7.27 -2.17 -13.37
N MET A 7 6.36 -1.21 -13.31
CA MET A 7 6.16 -0.35 -12.14
C MET A 7 4.71 -0.44 -11.69
N PHE A 8 4.49 -0.58 -10.39
CA PHE A 8 3.16 -0.43 -9.79
C PHE A 8 3.03 0.96 -9.22
N GLY A 9 2.09 1.73 -9.78
CA GLY A 9 1.68 3.03 -9.27
C GLY A 9 0.35 2.94 -8.52
N CYS A 10 -0.03 4.03 -7.87
CA CYS A 10 -1.34 4.23 -7.26
C CYS A 10 -1.97 5.54 -7.73
N TYR A 11 -3.30 5.67 -7.61
CA TYR A 11 -3.95 6.97 -7.69
C TYR A 11 -4.05 7.57 -6.27
N SER A 12 -4.98 8.49 -6.02
CA SER A 12 -5.32 8.99 -4.67
C SER A 12 -6.04 7.93 -3.82
N ASP A 13 -5.38 6.79 -3.66
CA ASP A 13 -5.87 5.56 -3.05
C ASP A 13 -5.59 5.54 -1.54
N SER A 14 -6.49 4.91 -0.79
CA SER A 14 -6.30 4.69 0.65
C SER A 14 -5.31 3.56 0.95
N THR A 15 -4.95 3.44 2.22
CA THR A 15 -4.11 2.37 2.77
C THR A 15 -4.64 0.99 2.38
N LEU A 16 -5.95 0.83 2.18
CA LEU A 16 -6.54 -0.45 1.74
C LEU A 16 -5.94 -0.93 0.40
N ALA A 17 -5.97 -0.09 -0.63
CA ALA A 17 -5.50 -0.45 -1.96
C ALA A 17 -3.96 -0.51 -2.01
N ASN A 18 -3.28 0.45 -1.37
CA ASN A 18 -1.80 0.46 -1.34
C ASN A 18 -1.23 -0.74 -0.56
N THR A 19 -1.88 -1.16 0.53
CA THR A 19 -1.50 -2.41 1.22
C THR A 19 -1.74 -3.62 0.32
N ALA A 20 -2.87 -3.70 -0.38
CA ALA A 20 -3.15 -4.80 -1.29
C ALA A 20 -2.11 -4.91 -2.42
N ALA A 21 -1.76 -3.78 -3.04
CA ALA A 21 -0.74 -3.72 -4.07
C ALA A 21 0.66 -4.07 -3.55
N SER A 22 0.98 -3.73 -2.29
CA SER A 22 2.28 -4.07 -1.68
C SER A 22 2.56 -5.58 -1.63
N HIS A 23 1.53 -6.42 -1.51
CA HIS A 23 1.67 -7.89 -1.56
C HIS A 23 2.13 -8.39 -2.93
N LEU A 24 1.86 -7.64 -4.00
CA LEU A 24 2.28 -7.97 -5.36
C LEU A 24 3.67 -7.42 -5.69
N SER A 25 4.30 -6.65 -4.80
CA SER A 25 5.61 -6.03 -5.04
C SER A 25 6.71 -6.93 -5.59
N PRO A 26 6.79 -8.25 -5.29
CA PRO A 26 7.79 -9.13 -5.90
C PRO A 26 7.66 -9.28 -7.43
N LEU A 27 6.56 -8.81 -8.02
CA LEU A 27 6.28 -8.87 -9.46
C LEU A 27 6.60 -7.55 -10.20
N ALA A 28 7.10 -6.53 -9.50
CA ALA A 28 7.46 -5.24 -10.08
C ALA A 28 8.94 -4.92 -9.87
N ASP A 29 9.52 -4.17 -10.81
CA ASP A 29 10.87 -3.61 -10.69
C ASP A 29 10.87 -2.33 -9.84
N TYR A 30 9.78 -1.56 -9.90
CA TYR A 30 9.61 -0.28 -9.20
C TYR A 30 8.24 -0.17 -8.54
N LEU A 31 8.17 0.60 -7.44
CA LEU A 31 6.94 0.85 -6.70
C LEU A 31 6.76 2.35 -6.45
N ASP A 32 5.54 2.81 -6.69
CA ASP A 32 5.02 4.12 -6.31
C ASP A 32 3.64 3.92 -5.68
N LEU A 33 3.64 3.52 -4.41
CA LEU A 33 2.47 3.14 -3.63
C LEU A 33 2.33 4.00 -2.37
N ASP A 34 2.46 5.32 -2.51
CA ASP A 34 2.60 6.25 -1.39
C ASP A 34 1.38 7.18 -1.17
N SER A 35 0.36 7.12 -2.02
CA SER A 35 -0.75 8.07 -1.99
C SER A 35 -1.54 8.12 -0.67
N HIS A 36 -1.61 7.02 0.06
CA HIS A 36 -2.25 6.96 1.38
C HIS A 36 -1.53 7.84 2.43
N LEU A 37 -0.27 8.22 2.20
CA LEU A 37 0.48 9.17 3.03
C LEU A 37 0.00 10.62 2.83
N ASN A 38 -0.74 10.90 1.74
CA ASN A 38 -1.29 12.22 1.44
C ASN A 38 -2.72 12.42 1.99
N LEU A 39 -3.28 11.40 2.65
CA LEU A 39 -4.64 11.44 3.20
C LEU A 39 -4.62 11.79 4.69
N VAL A 40 -5.40 12.81 5.09
CA VAL A 40 -5.50 13.23 6.50
C VAL A 40 -6.34 12.23 7.31
N ASP A 41 -7.40 11.71 6.72
CA ASP A 41 -8.46 10.92 7.36
C ASP A 41 -8.64 9.55 6.71
N ASP A 42 -7.53 8.92 6.29
CA ASP A 42 -7.55 7.55 5.77
C ASP A 42 -8.25 6.61 6.77
N PRO A 43 -9.41 6.02 6.42
CA PRO A 43 -10.18 5.20 7.34
C PRO A 43 -9.56 3.82 7.57
N PHE A 44 -8.39 3.52 6.99
CA PHE A 44 -7.72 2.24 7.09
C PHE A 44 -6.31 2.34 7.71
N THR A 45 -5.86 1.20 8.21
CA THR A 45 -4.47 0.93 8.63
C THR A 45 -4.02 -0.39 8.00
N GLY A 46 -2.75 -0.51 7.67
CA GLY A 46 -2.23 -1.64 6.88
C GLY A 46 -0.72 -1.62 6.78
N ALA A 47 -0.19 -1.70 5.56
CA ALA A 47 1.23 -1.55 5.31
C ALA A 47 1.73 -0.18 5.76
N THR A 48 2.99 -0.11 6.22
CA THR A 48 3.61 1.11 6.75
C THR A 48 4.91 1.42 6.02
N LEU A 49 5.21 2.69 5.81
CA LEU A 49 6.50 3.09 5.26
C LEU A 49 7.59 2.98 6.35
N GLN A 50 8.63 2.18 6.08
CA GLN A 50 9.80 2.02 6.94
C GLN A 50 11.06 2.18 6.09
N ASN A 51 11.90 3.16 6.42
CA ASN A 51 13.16 3.45 5.70
C ASN A 51 12.96 3.56 4.17
N GLY A 52 11.86 4.17 3.72
CA GLY A 52 11.55 4.32 2.30
C GLY A 52 10.90 3.10 1.63
N HIS A 53 10.59 2.05 2.38
CA HIS A 53 9.93 0.84 1.86
C HIS A 53 8.53 0.67 2.45
N LEU A 54 7.56 0.30 1.61
CA LEU A 54 6.22 -0.04 2.06
C LEU A 54 6.21 -1.48 2.60
N ILE A 55 6.06 -1.64 3.91
CA ILE A 55 6.15 -2.93 4.61
C ILE A 55 4.75 -3.42 4.97
N PRO A 56 4.24 -4.52 4.34
CA PRO A 56 3.02 -5.17 4.78
C PRO A 56 3.22 -5.82 6.16
N ASN A 57 2.14 -5.93 6.93
CA ASN A 57 2.16 -6.59 8.23
C ASN A 57 1.86 -8.10 8.11
N ASN A 58 1.98 -8.82 9.22
CA ASN A 58 1.78 -10.28 9.29
C ASN A 58 0.34 -10.70 9.65
N LEU A 59 -0.67 -9.86 9.39
CA LEU A 59 -2.06 -10.21 9.66
C LEU A 59 -2.68 -10.97 8.47
N PRO A 60 -3.71 -11.82 8.70
CA PRO A 60 -4.35 -12.57 7.63
C PRO A 60 -5.00 -11.70 6.54
N GLY A 61 -5.14 -12.27 5.34
CA GLY A 61 -5.74 -11.59 4.19
C GLY A 61 -4.85 -10.46 3.69
N LEU A 62 -5.44 -9.29 3.42
CA LEU A 62 -4.68 -8.10 3.02
C LEU A 62 -3.93 -7.46 4.21
N GLY A 63 -4.24 -7.85 5.45
CA GLY A 63 -3.67 -7.23 6.64
C GLY A 63 -4.15 -5.80 6.92
N VAL A 64 -5.32 -5.43 6.38
CA VAL A 64 -5.91 -4.09 6.55
C VAL A 64 -6.99 -4.11 7.63
N LYS A 65 -7.03 -3.07 8.47
CA LYS A 65 -8.08 -2.83 9.46
C LYS A 65 -8.70 -1.45 9.26
N ARG A 66 -10.02 -1.34 9.44
CA ARG A 66 -10.70 -0.04 9.53
C ARG A 66 -10.31 0.64 10.85
N ARG A 67 -10.00 1.94 10.83
CA ARG A 67 -9.78 2.75 12.02
C ARG A 67 -11.09 2.86 12.80
N GLU A 68 -11.00 2.74 14.12
CA GLU A 68 -12.09 3.16 15.00
C GLU A 68 -11.99 4.67 15.19
N PHE A 69 -13.03 5.39 14.81
CA PHE A 69 -13.16 6.81 15.08
C PHE A 69 -13.93 6.96 16.39
N ASN A 70 -13.29 7.54 17.41
CA ASN A 70 -13.99 8.00 18.60
C ASN A 70 -14.59 9.37 18.27
N TYR A 71 -15.92 9.44 18.22
CA TYR A 71 -16.67 10.69 18.05
C TYR A 71 -16.90 11.38 19.40
#